data_AF-A0A7J6BJB7-F1
#
_entry.id   AF-A0A7J6BJB7-F1
#
_cell.length_a   1.000
_cell.length_b   1.000
_cell.length_c   1.000
_cell.angle_alpha   90.00
_cell.angle_beta   90.00
_cell.angle_gamma   90.00
#
_symmetry.space_group_name_H-M   'P 1'
#
loop_
_entity.id
_entity.type
_entity.pdbx_description
1 polymer ?
#
loop_
_entity_poly.entity_id
_entity_poly.type
_entity_poly.pdbx_seq_one_letter_code
_entity_poly.pdbx_strand_id
1 'polypeptide(L)'
;MKISHVFLVLGFVLIMAIYSDAMPLSLNPASCCFKFYNGKIPSDKILRAKRTDSRCSKQGVIVTTPRFPSLCAREVTLNEDVTPP
;
A
#
# COMPACT_ATOMS: atom_id res chain seq x y z
N MET A 1 27.61 14.44 34.61
CA MET A 1 27.29 13.73 33.35
C MET A 1 26.17 14.47 32.63
N LYS A 2 26.49 15.21 31.56
CA LYS A 2 25.55 16.08 30.82
C LYS A 2 25.32 15.55 29.40
N ILE A 3 25.48 14.24 29.23
CA ILE A 3 25.23 13.50 27.99
C ILE A 3 23.74 13.14 27.81
N SER A 4 22.87 13.64 28.68
CA SER A 4 21.56 13.03 28.82
C SER A 4 20.51 13.65 27.92
N HIS A 5 20.25 14.96 28.00
CA HIS A 5 19.03 15.49 27.41
C HIS A 5 19.05 15.66 25.89
N VAL A 6 20.14 16.18 25.32
CA VAL A 6 20.18 16.49 23.89
C VAL A 6 20.21 15.21 23.06
N PHE A 7 20.99 14.20 23.47
CA PHE A 7 21.04 12.90 22.80
C PHE A 7 19.72 12.13 22.92
N LEU A 8 19.05 12.19 24.07
CA LEU A 8 17.74 11.57 24.24
C LEU A 8 16.67 12.22 23.36
N VAL A 9 16.66 13.56 23.26
CA VAL A 9 15.70 14.27 22.42
C VAL A 9 15.97 14.00 20.94
N LEU A 10 17.22 14.07 20.49
CA LEU A 10 17.56 13.81 19.10
C LEU A 10 17.28 12.35 18.70
N GLY A 11 17.62 11.40 19.57
CA GLY A 11 17.31 9.98 19.38
C GLY A 11 15.80 9.73 19.30
N PHE A 12 15.01 10.33 20.20
CA PHE A 12 13.55 10.20 20.19
C PHE A 12 12.91 10.77 18.92
N VAL A 13 13.39 11.90 18.42
CA VAL A 13 12.92 12.50 17.15
C VAL A 13 13.23 11.59 15.95
N LEU A 14 14.44 11.03 15.89
CA LEU A 14 14.82 10.07 14.84
C LEU A 14 13.98 8.80 14.89
N ILE A 15 13.75 8.26 16.09
CA ILE A 15 12.89 7.09 16.30
C ILE A 15 11.47 7.43 15.84
N MET A 16 10.86 8.54 16.29
CA MET A 16 9.52 8.94 15.86
C MET A 16 9.42 9.16 14.34
N ALA A 17 10.46 9.66 13.69
CA ALA A 17 10.49 9.80 12.23
C ALA A 17 10.55 8.45 11.50
N ILE A 18 11.26 7.46 12.06
CA ILE A 18 11.38 6.11 11.48
C ILE A 18 10.12 5.27 11.77
N TYR A 19 9.55 5.43 12.96
CA TYR A 19 8.29 4.82 13.41
C TYR A 19 7.06 5.67 13.05
N SER A 20 7.21 6.67 12.18
CA SER A 20 6.08 7.31 11.52
C SER A 20 5.57 6.38 10.42
N ASP A 21 5.06 5.22 10.80
CA ASP A 21 3.99 4.60 10.05
C ASP A 21 2.84 5.59 10.08
N ALA A 22 2.65 6.31 8.97
CA ALA A 22 1.52 7.17 8.76
C ALA A 22 0.24 6.33 8.89
N MET A 23 -0.32 6.25 10.10
CA MET A 23 -1.65 5.74 10.37
C MET A 23 -2.59 6.63 9.55
N PRO A 24 -3.24 6.12 8.48
CA PRO A 24 -4.12 6.96 7.71
C PRO A 24 -5.30 7.32 8.61
N LEU A 25 -5.41 8.61 8.95
CA LEU A 25 -6.45 9.21 9.77
C LEU A 25 -7.77 9.28 8.98
N SER A 26 -8.25 8.14 8.50
CA SER A 26 -9.47 8.03 7.73
C SER A 26 -10.33 6.90 8.30
N LEU A 27 -11.53 7.28 8.73
CA LEU A 27 -12.60 6.42 9.24
C LEU A 27 -13.04 5.32 8.24
N ASN A 28 -12.53 5.38 7.01
CA ASN A 28 -12.46 4.28 6.05
C ASN A 28 -10.97 4.05 5.75
N PRO A 29 -10.41 2.83 5.93
CA PRO A 29 -9.06 2.55 5.49
C PRO A 29 -9.01 2.83 3.98
N ALA A 30 -8.41 3.96 3.61
CA ALA A 30 -8.16 4.27 2.21
C ALA A 30 -7.31 3.11 1.72
N SER A 31 -7.89 2.31 0.84
CA SER A 31 -7.30 1.06 0.38
C SER A 31 -6.20 1.43 -0.62
N CYS A 32 -5.08 1.93 -0.11
CA CYS A 32 -3.92 2.37 -0.86
C CYS A 32 -2.89 1.24 -0.93
N CYS A 33 -2.20 1.16 -2.07
CA CYS A 33 -1.14 0.19 -2.30
C CYS A 33 0.23 0.85 -2.15
N PHE A 34 1.02 0.37 -1.18
CA PHE A 34 2.40 0.83 -0.98
C PHE A 34 3.42 -0.12 -1.60
N LYS A 35 3.13 -1.43 -1.56
CA LYS A 35 3.91 -2.51 -2.18
C LYS A 35 3.10 -3.12 -3.32
N PHE A 36 3.76 -3.36 -4.45
CA PHE A 36 3.16 -3.95 -5.63
C PHE A 36 3.77 -5.31 -5.89
N TYR A 37 2.92 -6.29 -6.20
CA TYR A 37 3.36 -7.56 -6.72
C TYR A 37 3.90 -7.36 -8.14
N ASN A 38 5.13 -7.83 -8.37
CA ASN A 38 5.82 -7.68 -9.65
C ASN A 38 5.58 -8.87 -10.61
N GLY A 39 4.92 -9.93 -10.15
CA GLY A 39 4.60 -11.08 -10.98
C GLY A 39 3.29 -10.90 -11.75
N LYS A 40 3.03 -11.81 -12.69
CA LYS A 40 1.74 -11.88 -13.39
C LYS A 40 0.71 -12.55 -12.49
N ILE A 41 -0.48 -11.97 -12.40
CA ILE A 41 -1.62 -12.55 -11.69
C ILE A 41 -2.50 -13.19 -12.74
N PRO A 42 -2.71 -14.52 -12.72
CA PRO A 42 -3.59 -15.17 -13.68
C PRO A 42 -5.03 -14.69 -13.46
N SER A 43 -5.67 -14.21 -14.53
CA SER A 43 -7.04 -13.66 -14.50
C SER A 43 -8.06 -14.67 -13.97
N ASP A 44 -7.90 -15.96 -14.29
CA ASP A 44 -8.74 -17.06 -13.78
C ASP A 44 -8.74 -17.21 -12.24
N LYS A 45 -7.78 -16.60 -11.55
CA LYS A 45 -7.68 -16.64 -10.08
C LYS A 45 -8.11 -15.32 -9.43
N ILE A 46 -8.61 -14.36 -10.20
CA ILE A 46 -9.10 -13.08 -9.69
C ILE A 46 -10.57 -13.23 -9.32
N LEU A 47 -10.87 -13.17 -8.03
CA LEU A 47 -12.25 -13.17 -7.54
C LEU A 47 -12.85 -11.75 -7.58
N ARG A 48 -12.04 -10.75 -7.22
CA ARG A 48 -12.41 -9.34 -7.24
C ARG A 48 -11.20 -8.46 -7.53
N ALA A 49 -11.44 -7.36 -8.20
CA ALA A 49 -10.45 -6.30 -8.41
C ALA A 49 -11.07 -4.96 -8.01
N LYS A 50 -10.40 -4.19 -7.16
CA LYS A 50 -10.82 -2.86 -6.71
C LYS A 50 -9.70 -1.86 -6.93
N ARG A 51 -9.97 -0.78 -7.64
CA ARG A 51 -9.01 0.32 -7.81
C ARG A 51 -8.76 1.02 -6.47
N THR A 52 -7.52 1.44 -6.26
CA THR A 52 -7.15 2.28 -5.11
C THR A 52 -7.83 3.63 -5.21
N ASP A 53 -8.03 4.29 -4.07
CA ASP A 53 -8.66 5.61 -4.02
C ASP A 53 -7.75 6.67 -4.71
N SER A 54 -8.32 7.71 -5.31
CA SER A 54 -7.58 8.75 -6.04
C SER A 54 -6.67 9.58 -5.15
N ARG A 55 -6.93 9.60 -3.82
CA ARG A 55 -6.06 10.21 -2.80
C ARG A 55 -4.77 9.43 -2.53
N CYS A 56 -4.61 8.23 -3.06
CA CYS A 56 -3.38 7.47 -2.90
C CYS A 56 -2.26 8.07 -3.77
N SER A 57 -1.07 8.24 -3.18
CA SER A 57 0.11 8.72 -3.92
C SER A 57 0.54 7.78 -5.04
N LYS A 58 0.23 6.48 -4.91
CA LYS A 58 0.48 5.45 -5.93
C LYS A 58 -0.84 4.82 -6.33
N GLN A 59 -1.16 4.89 -7.62
CA GLN A 59 -2.33 4.23 -8.17
C GLN A 59 -2.09 2.75 -8.44
N GLY A 60 -3.09 1.95 -8.11
CA GLY A 60 -3.04 0.50 -8.22
C GLY A 60 -4.40 -0.15 -8.18
N VAL A 61 -4.39 -1.47 -8.24
CA VAL A 61 -5.57 -2.31 -8.11
C VAL A 61 -5.32 -3.34 -7.02
N ILE A 62 -6.25 -3.43 -6.08
CA ILE A 62 -6.29 -4.47 -5.05
C ILE A 62 -7.08 -5.64 -5.61
N VAL A 63 -6.38 -6.74 -5.78
CA VAL A 63 -6.89 -8.00 -6.33
C VAL A 63 -7.09 -8.98 -5.17
N THR A 64 -8.29 -9.53 -5.10
CA THR A 64 -8.64 -10.62 -4.19
C THR A 64 -8.56 -11.92 -4.99
N THR A 65 -7.69 -12.83 -4.55
CA THR A 65 -7.56 -14.18 -5.09
C THR A 65 -7.94 -15.20 -4.00
N PRO A 66 -8.22 -16.48 -4.33
CA PRO A 66 -8.53 -17.50 -3.33
C PRO A 66 -7.40 -17.73 -2.32
N ARG A 67 -6.14 -17.50 -2.73
CA ARG A 67 -4.96 -17.68 -1.87
C ARG A 67 -4.55 -16.40 -1.15
N PHE A 68 -4.77 -15.24 -1.76
CA PHE A 68 -4.36 -13.95 -1.24
C PHE A 68 -5.51 -12.95 -1.35
N PRO A 69 -6.14 -12.58 -0.22
CA PRO A 69 -7.36 -11.75 -0.24
C PRO A 69 -7.10 -10.27 -0.57
N SER A 70 -5.87 -9.78 -0.44
CA SER A 70 -5.50 -8.37 -0.63
C SER A 70 -4.13 -8.22 -1.31
N LEU A 71 -4.05 -8.58 -2.59
CA LEU A 71 -2.84 -8.44 -3.39
C LEU A 71 -2.84 -7.13 -4.18
N CYS A 72 -1.82 -6.30 -4.02
CA CYS A 72 -1.67 -5.05 -4.76
C CYS A 72 -0.97 -5.27 -6.11
N ALA A 73 -1.61 -4.85 -7.20
CA ALA A 73 -1.14 -4.95 -8.56
C ALA A 73 -1.07 -3.58 -9.23
N ARG A 74 -0.16 -3.39 -10.20
CA ARG A 74 -0.19 -2.21 -11.06
C ARG A 74 -1.24 -2.42 -12.15
N GLU A 75 -1.90 -1.34 -12.56
CA GLU A 75 -2.94 -1.37 -13.60
C GLU A 75 -2.42 -1.96 -14.92
N VAL A 76 -1.15 -1.72 -15.26
CA VAL A 76 -0.47 -2.24 -16.47
C VAL A 76 -0.55 -3.77 -16.58
N THR A 77 -0.59 -4.50 -15.46
CA THR A 77 -0.62 -5.97 -15.45
C THR A 77 -2.04 -6.55 -15.62
N LEU A 78 -3.08 -5.71 -15.54
CA LEU A 78 -4.48 -6.11 -15.73
C LEU A 78 -5.02 -5.73 -17.12
N ASN A 79 -4.27 -4.93 -17.89
CA ASN A 79 -4.71 -4.32 -19.14
C ASN A 79 -4.60 -5.25 -20.37
N GLU A 80 -4.33 -6.55 -20.21
CA GLU A 80 -4.46 -7.49 -21.33
C GLU A 80 -5.91 -7.98 -21.53
N ASP A 81 -6.83 -7.69 -20.60
CA ASP A 81 -8.25 -8.08 -20.71
C ASP A 81 -9.22 -7.05 -20.08
N VAL A 82 -9.13 -5.78 -20.51
CA VAL A 82 -10.24 -4.84 -20.33
C VAL A 82 -10.42 -4.08 -21.64
N THR A 83 -11.00 -4.75 -22.62
CA THR A 83 -11.65 -4.10 -23.76
C THR A 83 -13.14 -4.09 -23.48
N PRO A 84 -13.78 -2.95 -23.19
CA PRO A 84 -15.24 -2.86 -23.26
C PRO A 84 -15.69 -2.88 -24.74
N PRO A 85 -16.81 -3.55 -25.07
CA PRO A 85 -17.39 -3.58 -26.41
C PRO A 85 -17.88 -2.20 -26.88
#